data_AF-A0A9N9FEE8-F1
#
_entry.id   AF-A0A9N9FEE8-F1
#
_cell.length_a   1.000
_cell.length_b   1.000
_cell.length_c   1.000
_cell.angle_alpha   90.00
_cell.angle_beta   90.00
_cell.angle_gamma   90.00
#
_symmetry.space_group_name_H-M   'P 1'
#
loop_
_entity.id
_entity.type
_entity.pdbx_description
1 polymer ?
#
loop_
_entity_poly.entity_id
_entity_poly.type
_entity_poly.pdbx_seq_one_letter_code
_entity_poly.pdbx_strand_id
1 'polypeptide(L)'
;MIDRYAGLFEYKVFKNQYSIEFLLSTGKCCRECERFARKIVDNMNNSPTQLIGMSPNDAIKLEWIYSEPSVKYNRPIGVDEPQLPKGITIRFLLTPGEWENDPFE
;
A
#
# COMPACT_ATOMS: atom_id res chain seq x y z
N MET A 1 -1.17 2.86 -2.32
CA MET A 1 -0.51 1.57 -2.58
C MET A 1 1.00 1.72 -2.80
N ILE A 2 1.44 2.76 -3.53
CA ILE A 2 2.87 3.05 -3.83
C ILE A 2 3.71 3.24 -2.55
N ASP A 3 3.19 3.98 -1.56
CA ASP A 3 3.91 4.33 -0.32
C ASP A 3 4.29 3.10 0.53
N ARG A 4 3.42 2.09 0.57
CA ARG A 4 3.69 0.84 1.32
C ARG A 4 4.74 -0.04 0.63
N TYR A 5 4.81 -0.01 -0.69
CA TYR A 5 5.82 -0.75 -1.44
C TYR A 5 7.20 -0.13 -1.26
N ALA A 6 7.31 1.20 -1.42
CA ALA A 6 8.55 1.95 -1.22
C ALA A 6 9.10 1.75 0.19
N GLY A 7 8.27 1.91 1.22
CA GLY A 7 8.70 1.70 2.61
C GLY A 7 9.13 0.25 2.92
N LEU A 8 8.45 -0.75 2.37
CA LEU A 8 8.85 -2.16 2.53
C LEU A 8 10.16 -2.47 1.81
N PHE A 9 10.36 -1.89 0.63
CA PHE A 9 11.59 -2.04 -0.14
C PHE A 9 12.76 -1.42 0.62
N GLU A 10 12.63 -0.16 1.06
CA GLU A 10 13.62 0.54 1.86
C GLU A 10 13.97 -0.26 3.12
N TYR A 11 12.98 -0.69 3.90
CA TYR A 11 13.21 -1.47 5.11
C TYR A 11 14.04 -2.75 4.86
N LYS A 12 13.70 -3.50 3.80
CA LYS A 12 14.41 -4.73 3.44
C LYS A 12 15.82 -4.47 2.90
N VAL A 13 15.98 -3.43 2.08
CA VAL A 13 17.28 -3.06 1.49
C VAL A 13 18.21 -2.50 2.53
N PHE A 14 17.77 -1.52 3.33
CA PHE A 14 18.59 -0.90 4.36
C PHE A 14 19.08 -1.92 5.39
N LYS A 15 18.25 -2.87 5.81
CA LYS A 15 18.68 -3.93 6.74
C LYS A 15 19.86 -4.75 6.21
N ASN A 16 19.86 -5.07 4.90
CA ASN A 16 20.95 -5.80 4.26
C ASN A 16 22.16 -4.90 3.99
N GLN A 17 21.93 -3.66 3.58
CA GLN A 17 22.97 -2.66 3.34
C GLN A 17 23.77 -2.37 4.62
N TYR A 18 23.10 -2.07 5.74
CA TYR A 18 23.75 -1.88 7.04
C TYR A 18 24.60 -3.09 7.45
N SER A 19 24.15 -4.31 7.16
CA SER A 19 24.90 -5.53 7.53
C SER A 19 26.20 -5.73 6.72
N ILE A 20 26.31 -5.12 5.53
CA ILE A 20 27.44 -5.30 4.61
C ILE A 20 28.34 -4.05 4.56
N GLU A 21 27.80 -2.85 4.72
CA GLU A 21 28.55 -1.60 4.65
C GLU A 21 29.65 -1.49 5.71
N PHE A 22 29.44 -2.04 6.92
CA PHE A 22 30.49 -2.09 7.95
C PHE A 22 31.70 -2.97 7.57
N LEU A 23 31.56 -3.85 6.58
CA LEU A 23 32.61 -4.75 6.11
C LEU A 23 33.37 -4.21 4.90
N LEU A 24 32.91 -3.11 4.30
CA LEU A 24 33.48 -2.54 3.08
C LEU A 24 34.34 -1.31 3.37
N SER A 25 35.36 -1.10 2.54
CA SER A 25 36.14 0.14 2.56
C SER A 25 35.28 1.30 2.04
N THR A 26 35.40 2.45 2.70
CA THR A 26 34.68 3.68 2.36
C THR A 26 34.85 4.01 0.87
N GLY A 27 33.74 4.26 0.17
CA GLY A 27 33.73 4.64 -1.25
C GLY A 27 33.65 3.49 -2.26
N LYS A 28 33.56 2.23 -1.83
CA LYS A 28 33.31 1.10 -2.75
C LYS A 28 31.82 0.77 -2.83
N CYS A 29 31.27 0.78 -4.05
CA CYS A 29 29.93 0.23 -4.30
C CYS A 29 29.89 -1.26 -3.99
N CYS A 30 28.95 -1.64 -3.13
CA CYS A 30 28.70 -3.01 -2.73
C CYS A 30 27.95 -3.77 -3.85
N ARG A 31 28.67 -4.49 -4.72
CA ARG A 31 28.04 -5.36 -5.75
C ARG A 31 27.07 -6.38 -5.15
N GLU A 32 27.37 -6.90 -3.98
CA GLU A 32 26.47 -7.83 -3.27
C GLU A 32 25.17 -7.14 -2.85
N CYS A 33 25.22 -5.88 -2.41
CA CYS A 33 24.04 -5.12 -2.01
C CYS A 33 23.11 -4.88 -3.21
N GLU A 34 23.66 -4.61 -4.39
CA GLU A 34 22.88 -4.52 -5.64
C GLU A 34 22.22 -5.86 -6.01
N ARG A 35 22.96 -6.97 -5.86
CA ARG A 35 22.43 -8.32 -6.07
C ARG A 35 21.31 -8.65 -5.09
N PHE A 36 21.44 -8.24 -3.83
CA PHE A 36 20.40 -8.39 -2.80
C PHE A 36 19.19 -7.52 -3.09
N ALA A 37 19.38 -6.27 -3.51
CA ALA A 37 18.28 -5.38 -3.89
C ALA A 37 17.44 -5.99 -5.02
N ARG A 38 18.08 -6.52 -6.07
CA ARG A 38 17.39 -7.25 -7.15
C ARG A 38 16.57 -8.44 -6.62
N LYS A 39 17.18 -9.29 -5.79
CA LYS A 39 16.46 -10.41 -5.16
C LYS A 39 15.27 -9.97 -4.32
N ILE A 40 15.37 -8.83 -3.62
CA ILE A 40 14.26 -8.28 -2.83
C ILE A 40 13.11 -7.85 -3.74
N VAL A 41 13.41 -7.14 -4.84
CA VAL A 41 12.41 -6.73 -5.82
C VAL A 41 11.74 -7.96 -6.45
N ASP A 42 12.54 -8.93 -6.90
CA ASP A 42 12.02 -10.17 -7.48
C ASP A 42 11.10 -10.90 -6.50
N ASN A 43 11.50 -11.00 -5.22
CA ASN A 43 10.66 -11.60 -4.20
C ASN A 43 9.36 -10.82 -3.98
N MET A 44 9.44 -9.48 -3.85
CA MET A 44 8.26 -8.64 -3.65
C MET A 44 7.26 -8.71 -4.81
N ASN A 45 7.75 -8.86 -6.06
CA ASN A 45 6.91 -8.91 -7.25
C ASN A 45 6.34 -10.31 -7.54
N ASN A 46 6.99 -11.36 -7.04
CA ASN A 46 6.56 -12.75 -7.24
C ASN A 46 5.84 -13.35 -6.02
N SER A 47 5.89 -12.71 -4.85
CA SER A 47 5.17 -13.16 -3.66
C SER A 47 3.74 -12.61 -3.62
N PRO A 48 2.74 -13.41 -3.21
CA PRO A 48 1.38 -12.92 -2.97
C PRO A 48 1.35 -11.80 -1.94
N THR A 49 0.60 -10.73 -2.23
CA THR A 49 0.42 -9.63 -1.27
C THR A 49 -0.90 -9.79 -0.51
N GLN A 50 -0.92 -9.36 0.76
CA GLN A 50 -2.11 -9.44 1.61
C GLN A 50 -3.33 -8.68 1.04
N LEU A 51 -3.11 -7.63 0.24
CA LEU A 51 -4.19 -6.80 -0.30
C LEU A 51 -4.82 -7.38 -1.58
N ILE A 52 -4.09 -8.22 -2.30
CA ILE A 52 -4.49 -8.68 -3.64
C ILE A 52 -4.69 -10.21 -3.63
N GLY A 53 -4.09 -10.92 -2.66
CA GLY A 53 -4.11 -12.38 -2.59
C GLY A 53 -3.22 -13.06 -3.65
N MET A 54 -2.60 -12.29 -4.55
CA MET A 54 -1.74 -12.78 -5.63
C MET A 54 -0.47 -11.93 -5.78
N SER A 55 0.46 -12.43 -6.60
CA SER A 55 1.71 -11.73 -6.88
C SER A 55 1.44 -10.50 -7.76
N PRO A 56 2.16 -9.38 -7.56
CA PRO A 56 2.05 -8.22 -8.45
C PRO A 56 2.27 -8.56 -9.93
N ASN A 57 3.20 -9.47 -10.24
CA ASN A 57 3.49 -9.91 -11.60
C ASN A 57 2.34 -10.68 -12.26
N ASP A 58 1.51 -11.34 -11.48
CA ASP A 58 0.31 -12.01 -12.01
C ASP A 58 -0.87 -11.05 -12.05
N ALA A 59 -0.97 -10.16 -11.07
CA ALA A 59 -2.03 -9.16 -11.00
C ALA A 59 -1.99 -8.21 -12.21
N ILE A 60 -0.80 -7.73 -12.62
CA ILE A 60 -0.66 -6.80 -13.75
C ILE A 60 -1.13 -7.38 -15.10
N LYS A 61 -1.25 -8.71 -15.20
CA LYS A 61 -1.75 -9.39 -16.41
C LYS A 61 -3.29 -9.42 -16.46
N LEU A 62 -3.97 -9.10 -15.36
CA LEU A 62 -5.42 -9.09 -15.27
C LEU A 62 -5.96 -7.70 -15.59
N GLU A 63 -7.11 -7.65 -16.26
CA GLU A 63 -7.79 -6.38 -16.59
C GLU A 63 -8.41 -5.73 -15.34
N TRP A 64 -8.92 -6.55 -14.42
CA TRP A 64 -9.55 -6.10 -13.19
C TRP A 64 -9.06 -6.95 -12.01
N ILE A 65 -8.83 -6.27 -10.88
CA ILE A 65 -8.39 -6.88 -9.63
C ILE A 65 -9.29 -6.37 -8.52
N TYR A 66 -9.88 -7.28 -7.76
CA TYR A 66 -10.55 -6.95 -6.52
C TYR A 66 -9.54 -6.98 -5.37
N SER A 67 -9.39 -5.88 -4.65
CA SER A 67 -8.53 -5.84 -3.47
C SER A 67 -9.26 -6.36 -2.24
N GLU A 68 -8.62 -7.23 -1.48
CA GLU A 68 -9.08 -7.54 -0.14
C GLU A 68 -8.96 -6.30 0.77
N PRO A 69 -9.97 -6.03 1.60
CA PRO A 69 -9.92 -4.91 2.52
C PRO A 69 -8.79 -5.12 3.54
N SER A 70 -7.90 -4.14 3.64
CA SER A 70 -6.76 -4.17 4.57
C SER A 70 -7.14 -4.24 6.05
N VAL A 71 -8.39 -3.88 6.36
CA VAL A 71 -8.95 -3.84 7.71
C VAL A 71 -10.30 -4.55 7.67
N LYS A 72 -10.59 -5.36 8.69
CA LYS A 72 -11.95 -5.86 8.89
C LYS A 72 -12.84 -4.68 9.23
N TYR A 73 -13.70 -4.30 8.29
CA TYR A 73 -14.75 -3.34 8.58
C TYR A 73 -15.80 -4.01 9.45
N ASN A 74 -16.00 -3.48 10.66
CA ASN A 74 -17.08 -3.96 11.55
C ASN A 74 -18.47 -3.55 11.07
N ARG A 75 -18.55 -2.74 10.01
CA ARG A 75 -19.79 -2.27 9.41
C ARG A 75 -19.84 -2.68 7.93
N PRO A 76 -21.04 -2.99 7.39
CA PRO A 76 -21.21 -3.14 5.96
C PRO A 76 -20.89 -1.81 5.26
N ILE A 77 -20.25 -1.90 4.09
CA ILE A 77 -19.86 -0.75 3.25
C ILE A 77 -20.30 -1.06 1.82
N GLY A 78 -20.89 -0.07 1.14
CA GLY A 78 -21.34 -0.22 -0.24
C GLY A 78 -22.75 -0.78 -0.35
N VAL A 79 -22.95 -1.84 -1.14
CA VAL A 79 -24.28 -2.37 -1.49
C VAL A 79 -25.07 -2.83 -0.26
N ASP A 80 -24.37 -3.38 0.73
CA ASP A 80 -24.96 -3.88 1.97
C ASP A 80 -25.12 -2.79 3.04
N GLU A 81 -24.71 -1.54 2.76
CA GLU A 81 -24.78 -0.46 3.73
C GLU A 81 -26.25 -0.05 3.94
N PRO A 82 -26.73 0.01 5.21
CA PRO A 82 -28.12 0.33 5.49
C PRO A 82 -28.44 1.74 5.00
N GLN A 83 -29.34 1.82 4.02
CA GLN A 83 -29.81 3.10 3.52
C GLN A 83 -30.72 3.77 4.55
N LEU A 84 -30.55 5.09 4.71
CA LEU A 84 -31.44 5.87 5.56
C LEU A 84 -32.86 5.89 4.96
N PRO A 85 -33.90 5.59 5.77
CA PRO A 85 -35.28 5.73 5.33
C PRO A 85 -35.59 7.13 4.78
N LYS A 86 -36.36 7.17 3.69
CA LYS A 86 -36.77 8.43 3.05
C LYS A 86 -37.59 9.27 4.03
N GLY A 87 -37.19 10.53 4.23
CA GLY A 87 -37.89 11.49 5.09
C GLY A 87 -37.34 11.64 6.52
N ILE A 88 -36.24 10.98 6.86
CA ILE A 88 -35.53 11.24 8.13
C ILE A 88 -34.81 12.59 8.04
N THR A 89 -35.00 13.43 9.06
CA THR A 89 -34.23 14.67 9.22
C THR A 89 -32.83 14.31 9.70
N ILE A 90 -31.84 14.42 8.82
CA ILE A 90 -30.43 14.13 9.14
C ILE A 90 -29.83 15.39 9.77
N ARG A 91 -29.23 15.26 10.95
CA ARG A 91 -28.29 16.28 11.44
C ARG A 91 -26.92 15.94 10.87
N PHE A 92 -26.48 16.74 9.89
CA PHE A 92 -25.09 16.68 9.48
C PHE A 92 -24.22 17.09 10.67
N LEU A 93 -23.14 16.34 10.89
CA LEU A 93 -22.12 16.68 11.90
C LEU A 93 -21.43 18.02 11.57
N LEU A 94 -21.42 18.36 10.29
CA LEU A 94 -20.86 19.59 9.75
C LEU A 94 -21.98 20.59 9.46
N THR A 95 -21.69 21.86 9.72
CA THR A 95 -22.59 22.97 9.42
C THR A 95 -22.60 23.31 7.91
N PRO A 96 -23.70 23.85 7.37
CA PRO A 96 -23.73 24.32 5.99
C PRO A 96 -22.63 25.36 5.75
N GLY A 97 -21.72 25.11 4.80
CA GLY A 97 -20.56 25.96 4.50
C GLY A 97 -19.20 25.34 4.88
N GLU A 98 -19.14 24.34 5.76
CA GLU A 98 -17.89 23.60 6.03
C GLU A 98 -17.49 22.65 4.88
N TRP A 99 -18.43 22.36 3.98
CA TRP A 99 -18.25 21.50 2.82
C TRP A 99 -17.61 22.22 1.62
N GLU A 100 -17.44 23.54 1.69
CA GLU A 100 -17.02 24.38 0.55
C GLU A 100 -15.51 24.67 0.52
N ASN A 101 -14.73 24.03 1.39
CA ASN A 101 -13.27 24.06 1.29
C ASN A 101 -12.79 22.77 0.61
N ASP A 102 -12.96 22.71 -0.71
CA ASP A 102 -12.24 21.74 -1.54
C ASP A 102 -10.74 22.09 -1.49
N PRO A 103 -9.84 21.21 -1.03
CA PRO A 103 -8.40 21.50 -0.97
C PRO A 103 -7.72 21.54 -2.35
N PHE A 104 -8.50 21.56 -3.44
CA PHE A 104 -8.03 21.58 -4.83
C PHE A 104 -8.46 22.80 -5.64
N GLU A 105 -9.00 23.86 -5.00
CA GLU A 105 -9.03 25.22 -5.59
C GLU A 105 -7.82 26.07 -5.18
#